data_AF-A0A833AR01-F1
#
_entry.id   AF-A0A833AR01-F1
#
_cell.length_a   1.000
_cell.length_b   1.000
_cell.length_c   1.000
_cell.angle_alpha   90.00
_cell.angle_beta   90.00
_cell.angle_gamma   90.00
#
_symmetry.space_group_name_H-M   'P 1'
#
loop_
_entity.id
_entity.type
_entity.pdbx_description
1 polymer ?
#
loop_
_entity_poly.entity_id
_entity_poly.type
_entity_poly.pdbx_seq_one_letter_code
_entity_poly.pdbx_strand_id
1 'polypeptide(L)'
;MAKLKGFYRYLALSPDGHYLVYGAKEGRYIGLYIMPSEGGRSLPLAVTQNSLNAGASWSPDGQRIAVISTRSGYYDIWIMDVNPDEIRSKLYTINQ
;
A
#
# COMPACT_ATOMS: atom_id res chain seq x y z
N MET A 1 -12.07 20.87 -3.20
CA MET A 1 -11.61 19.92 -2.17
C MET A 1 -12.62 18.77 -2.09
N ALA A 2 -12.30 17.61 -2.68
CA ALA A 2 -13.20 16.46 -2.61
C ALA A 2 -13.08 15.80 -1.23
N LYS A 3 -14.19 15.71 -0.50
CA LYS A 3 -14.34 14.95 0.74
C LYS A 3 -13.94 13.51 0.47
N LEU A 4 -12.93 12.98 1.14
CA LEU A 4 -12.55 11.56 1.09
C LEU A 4 -13.68 10.72 1.73
N LYS A 5 -14.71 10.36 0.96
CA LYS A 5 -15.68 9.33 1.33
C LYS A 5 -15.06 7.98 1.01
N GLY A 6 -14.21 7.47 1.89
CA GLY A 6 -13.52 6.19 1.68
C GLY A 6 -13.25 5.47 3.00
N PHE A 7 -13.26 4.15 2.93
CA PHE A 7 -12.85 3.28 4.03
C PHE A 7 -11.32 3.15 3.96
N TYR A 8 -10.62 3.77 4.91
CA TYR A 8 -9.16 3.72 5.04
C TYR A 8 -8.81 3.01 6.36
N ARG A 9 -7.95 1.99 6.31
CA ARG A 9 -7.53 1.21 7.49
C ARG A 9 -6.08 0.76 7.37
N TYR A 10 -5.53 0.23 8.46
CA TYR A 10 -4.25 -0.49 8.47
C TYR A 10 -3.07 0.35 7.94
N LEU A 11 -2.92 1.54 8.51
CA LEU A 11 -1.83 2.44 8.16
C LEU A 11 -0.51 1.95 8.76
N ALA A 12 0.56 1.98 7.96
CA ALA A 12 1.93 1.70 8.38
C ALA A 12 2.89 2.69 7.72
N LEU A 13 3.73 3.34 8.52
CA LEU A 13 4.82 4.20 8.06
C LEU A 13 6.02 3.32 7.67
N SER A 14 6.70 3.67 6.57
CA SER A 14 7.97 3.05 6.19
C SER A 14 9.03 3.32 7.26
N PRO A 15 10.06 2.45 7.40
CA PRO A 15 11.07 2.59 8.44
C PRO A 15 11.85 3.92 8.37
N ASP A 16 12.05 4.43 7.16
CA ASP A 16 12.70 5.72 6.88
C ASP A 16 11.77 6.94 7.08
N GLY A 17 10.48 6.70 7.34
CA GLY A 17 9.49 7.75 7.53
C GLY A 17 9.01 8.44 6.25
N HIS A 18 9.46 8.04 5.06
CA HIS A 18 9.15 8.75 3.81
C HIS A 18 7.82 8.34 3.18
N TYR A 19 7.28 7.17 3.51
CA TYR A 19 6.09 6.61 2.87
C TYR A 19 5.08 6.06 3.87
N LEU A 20 3.80 6.17 3.54
CA LEU A 20 2.69 5.53 4.24
C LEU A 20 2.07 4.48 3.35
N VAL A 21 1.90 3.26 3.87
CA VAL A 21 1.04 2.24 3.27
C VAL A 21 -0.27 2.20 4.04
N TYR A 22 -1.37 2.07 3.32
CA TYR A 22 -2.70 1.96 3.91
C TYR A 22 -3.61 1.10 3.05
N GLY A 23 -4.59 0.47 3.69
CA GLY A 23 -5.67 -0.24 3.03
C GLY A 23 -6.77 0.71 2.60
N ALA A 24 -7.21 0.60 1.35
CA ALA A 24 -8.38 1.29 0.82
C ALA A 24 -9.32 0.31 0.13
N LYS A 25 -10.61 0.66 0.06
CA LYS A 25 -11.61 -0.17 -0.62
C LYS A 25 -11.35 -0.21 -2.12
N GLU A 26 -11.16 -1.41 -2.67
CA GLU A 26 -11.10 -1.71 -4.10
C GLU A 26 -12.29 -2.59 -4.45
N GLY A 27 -13.34 -2.01 -5.02
CA GLY A 27 -14.60 -2.73 -5.28
C GLY A 27 -15.18 -3.35 -4.01
N ARG A 28 -15.23 -4.68 -3.92
CA ARG A 28 -15.71 -5.41 -2.73
C ARG A 28 -14.60 -5.77 -1.74
N TYR A 29 -13.34 -5.60 -2.11
CA TYR A 29 -12.16 -5.99 -1.32
C TYR A 29 -11.43 -4.76 -0.77
N ILE A 30 -10.39 -5.02 0.02
CA ILE A 30 -9.40 -4.00 0.41
C ILE A 30 -8.14 -4.27 -0.40
N GLY A 31 -7.57 -3.22 -0.98
CA GLY A 31 -6.26 -3.23 -1.60
C GLY A 31 -5.31 -2.29 -0.86
N LEU A 32 -4.00 -2.51 -1.01
CA LEU A 32 -2.98 -1.65 -0.41
C LEU A 32 -2.54 -0.57 -1.37
N TYR A 33 -2.43 0.64 -0.84
CA TYR A 33 -1.90 1.82 -1.52
C TYR A 33 -0.72 2.38 -0.74
N ILE A 34 0.13 3.11 -1.45
CA ILE A 34 1.29 3.80 -0.88
C ILE A 34 1.32 5.26 -1.30
N MET A 35 1.77 6.13 -0.41
CA MET A 35 1.92 7.56 -0.68
C MET A 35 3.07 8.17 0.14
N PRO A 36 3.55 9.38 -0.20
CA PRO A 36 4.48 10.12 0.66
C PRO A 36 3.86 10.42 2.03
N SER A 37 4.67 10.38 3.08
CA SER A 37 4.23 10.68 4.46
C SER A 37 3.80 12.14 4.65
N GLU A 38 4.42 13.07 3.91
CA GLU A 38 4.06 14.49 3.87
C GLU A 38 2.77 14.79 3.08
N GLY A 39 2.13 13.76 2.54
CA GLY A 39 0.96 13.89 1.69
C GLY A 39 1.28 13.94 0.19
N GLY A 40 0.24 13.84 -0.64
CA GLY A 40 0.36 13.88 -2.10
C GLY A 40 -0.33 12.73 -2.78
N ARG A 41 0.18 12.36 -3.97
CA ARG A 41 -0.37 11.28 -4.79
C ARG A 41 -0.20 9.92 -4.09
N SER A 42 -1.22 9.08 -4.23
CA SER A 42 -1.15 7.67 -3.84
C SER A 42 -1.03 6.77 -5.07
N LEU A 43 -0.34 5.65 -4.93
CA LEU A 43 -0.20 4.61 -5.95
C LEU A 43 -0.78 3.29 -5.45
N PRO A 44 -1.36 2.46 -6.34
CA PRO A 44 -1.68 1.09 -6.00
C PRO A 44 -0.39 0.32 -5.73
N LEU A 45 -0.37 -0.41 -4.62
CA LEU A 45 0.77 -1.25 -4.23
C LEU A 45 0.42 -2.74 -4.32
N ALA A 46 -0.73 -3.15 -3.79
CA ALA A 46 -1.24 -4.52 -3.90
C ALA A 46 -2.76 -4.51 -4.02
N VAL A 47 -3.25 -4.27 -5.24
CA VAL A 47 -4.67 -4.05 -5.54
C VAL A 47 -5.15 -5.13 -6.51
N THR A 48 -6.30 -5.73 -6.21
CA THR A 48 -6.93 -6.77 -7.03
C THR A 48 -8.43 -6.82 -6.78
N GLN A 49 -9.18 -7.38 -7.73
CA GLN A 49 -10.63 -7.48 -7.69
C GLN A 49 -11.15 -8.84 -7.20
N ASN A 50 -10.25 -9.76 -6.80
CA ASN A 50 -10.61 -11.14 -6.44
C ASN A 50 -10.16 -11.59 -5.05
N SER A 51 -9.37 -10.77 -4.35
CA SER A 51 -8.87 -11.09 -3.01
C SER A 51 -8.63 -9.82 -2.20
N LEU A 52 -8.61 -9.98 -0.88
CA LEU A 52 -8.27 -8.93 0.06
C LEU A 52 -6.74 -8.89 0.23
N ASN A 53 -6.18 -7.68 0.30
CA ASN A 53 -4.84 -7.39 0.81
C ASN A 53 -4.96 -6.29 1.87
N ALA A 54 -4.52 -6.55 3.09
CA ALA A 54 -4.65 -5.63 4.22
C ALA A 54 -3.53 -5.82 5.24
N GLY A 55 -3.48 -4.98 6.28
CA GLY A 55 -2.59 -5.20 7.42
C GLY A 55 -1.10 -5.19 7.05
N ALA A 56 -0.63 -4.11 6.44
CA ALA A 56 0.77 -3.98 6.02
C ALA A 56 1.70 -3.79 7.23
N SER A 57 2.86 -4.46 7.20
CA SER A 57 3.98 -4.23 8.11
C SER A 57 5.28 -4.25 7.33
N TRP A 58 6.06 -3.17 7.39
CA TRP A 58 7.35 -3.07 6.71
C TRP A 58 8.41 -3.92 7.40
N SER A 59 9.32 -4.49 6.62
CA SER A 59 10.59 -4.98 7.14
C SER A 59 11.47 -3.82 7.60
N PRO A 60 12.39 -4.01 8.57
CA PRO A 60 13.24 -2.94 9.08
C PRO A 60 14.13 -2.26 8.01
N ASP A 61 14.51 -3.00 6.97
CA ASP A 61 15.30 -2.50 5.85
C ASP A 61 14.46 -1.79 4.77
N GLY A 62 13.13 -1.76 4.91
CA GLY A 62 12.22 -1.11 3.96
C GLY A 62 12.07 -1.82 2.61
N GLN A 63 12.67 -3.00 2.44
CA GLN A 63 12.67 -3.73 1.15
C GLN A 63 11.53 -4.74 1.02
N ARG A 64 10.78 -5.00 2.08
CA ARG A 64 9.69 -5.97 2.10
C ARG A 64 8.53 -5.48 2.95
N ILE A 65 7.34 -6.02 2.65
CA ILE A 65 6.14 -5.80 3.44
C ILE A 65 5.45 -7.15 3.68
N ALA A 66 5.12 -7.43 4.93
CA ALA A 66 4.20 -8.50 5.31
C ALA A 66 2.75 -8.00 5.22
N VAL A 67 1.87 -8.79 4.61
CA VAL A 67 0.46 -8.45 4.38
C VAL A 67 -0.44 -9.63 4.70
N ILE A 68 -1.66 -9.36 5.13
CA ILE A 68 -2.74 -10.33 5.17
C ILE A 68 -3.33 -10.39 3.76
N SER A 69 -3.35 -11.57 3.14
CA SER A 69 -3.97 -11.78 1.82
C SER A 69 -4.90 -12.98 1.80
N THR A 70 -6.00 -12.87 1.04
CA THR A 70 -6.91 -14.00 0.79
C THR A 70 -6.72 -14.66 -0.57
N ARG A 71 -5.56 -14.45 -1.22
CA ARG A 71 -5.31 -14.93 -2.60
C ARG A 71 -5.26 -16.45 -2.77
N SER A 72 -5.02 -17.19 -1.69
CA SER A 72 -5.07 -18.65 -1.63
C SER A 72 -6.50 -19.19 -1.42
N GLY A 73 -7.47 -18.31 -1.14
CA GLY A 73 -8.81 -18.66 -0.67
C GLY A 73 -9.01 -18.53 0.85
N TYR A 74 -7.94 -18.40 1.63
CA TYR A 74 -7.96 -18.23 3.09
C TYR A 74 -7.14 -17.03 3.54
N TYR A 75 -7.35 -16.55 4.77
CA TYR A 75 -6.52 -15.48 5.34
C TYR A 75 -5.14 -16.02 5.70
N ASP A 76 -4.14 -15.63 4.92
CA ASP A 76 -2.74 -16.00 5.11
C ASP A 76 -1.85 -14.76 5.20
N ILE A 77 -0.65 -14.93 5.79
CA ILE A 77 0.39 -13.90 5.78
C ILE A 77 1.29 -14.14 4.57
N TRP A 78 1.51 -13.07 3.81
CA TRP A 78 2.38 -13.08 2.64
C TRP A 78 3.41 -11.98 2.75
N ILE A 79 4.59 -12.23 2.19
CA ILE A 79 5.64 -11.23 2.06
C ILE A 79 5.70 -10.81 0.59
N MET A 80 5.79 -9.51 0.36
CA MET A 80 6.05 -8.94 -0.94
C MET A 80 7.31 -8.08 -0.89
N ASP A 81 8.13 -8.17 -1.92
CA ASP A 81 9.27 -7.30 -2.11
C ASP A 81 8.80 -5.92 -2.57
N VAL A 82 9.53 -4.90 -2.11
CA VAL A 82 9.24 -3.49 -2.38
C VAL A 82 10.55 -2.81 -2.74
N ASN A 83 10.52 -2.06 -3.85
CA ASN A 83 11.66 -1.25 -4.28
C ASN A 83 11.35 0.24 -4.01
N PRO A 84 11.99 0.86 -2.99
CA PRO A 84 11.78 2.27 -2.67
C PRO A 84 12.11 3.22 -3.83
N ASP A 85 13.12 2.91 -4.65
CA ASP A 85 13.51 3.74 -5.78
C ASP A 85 12.46 3.70 -6.89
N GLU A 86 11.85 2.54 -7.12
CA GLU A 86 10.73 2.40 -8.06
C GLU A 86 9.49 3.16 -7.57
N ILE A 87 9.16 3.04 -6.28
CA ILE A 87 8.07 3.80 -5.65
C ILE A 87 8.31 5.30 -5.82
N ARG A 88 9.52 5.75 -5.48
CA ARG A 88 9.92 7.15 -5.61
C ARG A 88 9.76 7.63 -7.06
N SER A 89 10.34 6.89 -8.01
CA SER A 89 10.24 7.23 -9.44
C SER A 89 8.78 7.35 -9.88
N LYS A 90 7.92 6.38 -9.55
CA LYS A 90 6.49 6.41 -9.91
C LYS A 90 5.70 7.54 -9.22
N LEU A 91 6.06 7.92 -8.00
CA LEU A 91 5.40 8.99 -7.25
C LEU A 91 5.78 10.37 -7.77
N TYR A 92 7.04 10.55 -8.18
CA TYR A 92 7.61 11.86 -8.53
C TYR A 92 7.86 12.05 -10.03
N THR A 93 7.50 11.10 -10.88
CA THR A 93 7.46 11.33 -12.33
C THR A 93 6.28 12.25 -12.65
N ILE A 94 6.57 13.54 -12.70
CA ILE A 94 5.72 14.57 -13.31
C ILE A 94 5.98 14.52 -14.82
N ASN A 95 4.92 14.60 -15.62
CA ASN A 95 4.97 14.74 -17.07
C ASN A 95 6.15 15.63 -17.52
N GLN A 96 7.08 15.07 -18.28
CA GLN A 96 7.59 15.75 -19.48
C GLN A 96 6.66 15.40 -20.62
#